data_AF-S7W6V0-F1
#
_entry.id   AF-S7W6V0-F1
#
_cell.length_a   1.000
_cell.length_b   1.000
_cell.length_c   1.000
_cell.angle_alpha   90.00
_cell.angle_beta   90.00
_cell.angle_gamma   90.00
#
_symmetry.space_group_name_H-M   'P 1'
#
loop_
_entity.id
_entity.type
_entity.pdbx_description
1 polymer ?
#
loop_
_entity_poly.entity_id
_entity_poly.type
_entity_poly.pdbx_seq_one_letter_code
_entity_poly.pdbx_strand_id
1 'polypeptide(L)'
;MNNTFNIPISQPSQINISSNQTPQQTSSNQDNILHTIEQLEKYYDPTSPSYAFNFIFYNLHNTTIFTKPYDFPQDLWEKAISCAPSKYHYPVLIKDYDELKKRNEIMNEVTEKLNSSNDALTDRINKLKIFSIKIDKKIKDAANTYRLLFKQIYTKFNLENRCEMKNEILRLKNELAYHGKEAANNKKNKIVNKNEVLECIEEIKEQLLQLKGKVEKELKIKEDKDNIFK
;
A
#
# COMPACT_ATOMS: atom_id res chain seq x y z
N MET A 1 1.92 14.37 5.66
CA MET A 1 1.67 14.62 4.23
C MET A 1 0.34 13.98 3.90
N ASN A 2 -0.74 14.76 3.89
CA ASN A 2 -2.09 14.27 3.65
C ASN A 2 -2.26 14.11 2.15
N ASN A 3 -2.09 12.89 1.64
CA ASN A 3 -2.51 12.54 0.29
C ASN A 3 -4.02 12.35 0.30
N THR A 4 -4.74 13.44 0.07
CA THR A 4 -6.18 13.42 -0.20
C THR A 4 -6.36 12.69 -1.53
N PHE A 5 -6.80 11.43 -1.47
CA PHE A 5 -7.29 10.72 -2.64
C PHE A 5 -8.55 11.41 -3.11
N ASN A 6 -8.41 12.26 -4.13
CA ASN A 6 -9.50 12.96 -4.77
C ASN A 6 -10.26 11.95 -5.63
N ILE A 7 -11.17 11.19 -5.01
CA ILE A 7 -12.11 10.34 -5.75
C ILE A 7 -13.10 11.30 -6.42
N PRO A 8 -13.21 11.32 -7.75
CA PRO A 8 -14.21 12.14 -8.43
C PRO A 8 -15.60 11.65 -7.99
N ILE A 9 -16.26 12.43 -7.14
CA ILE A 9 -17.67 12.24 -6.82
C ILE A 9 -18.41 12.55 -8.12
N SER A 10 -18.91 11.51 -8.77
CA SER A 10 -19.82 11.65 -9.90
C SER A 10 -21.04 12.44 -9.40
N GLN A 11 -21.20 13.67 -9.89
CA GLN A 11 -22.36 14.47 -9.55
C GLN A 11 -23.63 13.72 -10.00
N PRO A 12 -24.68 13.66 -9.16
CA PRO A 12 -25.96 13.14 -9.61
C PRO A 12 -26.44 14.00 -10.78
N SER A 13 -26.71 13.37 -11.91
CA SER A 13 -27.30 14.02 -13.08
C SER A 13 -28.62 14.65 -12.68
N GLN A 14 -28.64 15.97 -12.49
CA GLN A 14 -29.87 16.70 -12.24
C GLN A 14 -30.76 16.59 -13.48
N ILE A 15 -31.95 16.03 -13.31
CA ILE A 15 -32.99 16.06 -14.32
C ILE A 15 -33.43 17.53 -14.43
N ASN A 16 -33.08 18.16 -15.55
CA ASN A 16 -33.49 19.52 -15.89
C ASN A 16 -35.00 19.53 -16.09
N ILE A 17 -35.75 20.06 -15.11
CA ILE A 17 -37.18 20.37 -15.26
C ILE A 17 -37.25 21.67 -16.06
N SER A 18 -37.24 21.56 -17.39
CA SER A 18 -37.46 22.71 -18.27
C SER A 18 -38.94 23.11 -18.23
N SER A 19 -39.28 24.08 -17.38
CA SER A 19 -40.57 24.77 -17.38
C SER A 19 -40.63 25.81 -18.51
N ASN A 20 -41.07 25.40 -19.70
CA ASN A 20 -41.48 26.34 -20.74
C ASN A 20 -42.93 26.78 -20.46
N GLN A 21 -43.12 28.00 -19.93
CA GLN A 21 -44.42 28.64 -19.80
C GLN A 21 -44.52 29.85 -20.73
N THR A 22 -45.47 29.79 -21.66
CA THR A 22 -45.98 30.94 -22.43
C THR A 22 -47.22 31.47 -21.71
N PRO A 23 -47.38 32.80 -21.49
CA PRO A 23 -48.50 33.30 -20.71
C PRO A 23 -49.69 33.69 -21.60
N GLN A 24 -50.87 33.10 -21.37
CA GLN A 24 -52.15 33.80 -21.59
C GLN A 24 -53.33 33.06 -20.94
N GLN A 25 -54.25 33.89 -20.38
CA GLN A 25 -55.58 33.62 -19.82
C GLN A 25 -55.71 33.45 -18.30
N THR A 26 -56.57 34.30 -17.73
CA THR A 26 -56.68 34.68 -16.31
C THR A 26 -57.90 34.10 -15.59
N SER A 27 -58.55 33.06 -16.15
CA SER A 27 -59.66 32.34 -15.49
C SER A 27 -59.30 30.89 -15.13
N SER A 28 -58.06 30.46 -15.39
CA SER A 28 -57.55 29.08 -15.27
C SER A 28 -56.54 28.89 -14.14
N ASN A 29 -56.31 29.90 -13.29
CA ASN A 29 -55.27 29.84 -12.26
C ASN A 29 -55.56 28.81 -11.17
N GLN A 30 -56.82 28.60 -10.77
CA GLN A 30 -57.17 27.62 -9.74
C GLN A 30 -56.98 26.18 -10.24
N ASP A 31 -57.43 25.88 -11.46
CA ASP A 31 -57.25 24.55 -12.08
C ASP A 31 -55.75 24.25 -12.31
N ASN A 32 -54.95 25.26 -12.65
CA ASN A 32 -53.50 25.12 -12.80
C ASN A 32 -52.80 24.85 -11.45
N ILE A 33 -53.25 25.49 -10.37
CA ILE A 33 -52.73 25.23 -9.01
C ILE A 33 -53.07 23.81 -8.56
N LEU A 34 -54.32 23.36 -8.73
CA LEU A 34 -54.74 22.01 -8.37
C LEU A 34 -53.95 20.94 -9.14
N HIS A 35 -53.80 21.12 -10.45
CA HIS A 35 -52.99 20.23 -11.27
C HIS A 35 -51.52 20.21 -10.84
N THR A 36 -50.97 21.37 -10.44
CA THR A 36 -49.59 21.44 -9.90
C THR A 36 -49.45 20.68 -8.59
N ILE A 37 -50.44 20.79 -7.68
CA ILE A 37 -50.44 20.03 -6.42
C ILE A 37 -50.52 18.53 -6.69
N GLU A 38 -51.42 18.08 -7.58
CA GLU A 38 -51.50 16.67 -7.96
C GLU A 38 -50.19 16.14 -8.59
N GLN A 39 -49.51 16.96 -9.39
CA GLN A 39 -48.20 16.61 -9.92
C GLN A 39 -47.15 16.52 -8.82
N LEU A 40 -47.13 17.46 -7.87
CA LEU A 40 -46.23 17.41 -6.73
C LEU A 40 -46.48 16.15 -5.89
N GLU A 41 -47.73 15.82 -5.59
CA GLU A 41 -48.06 14.58 -4.88
C GLU A 41 -47.51 13.34 -5.62
N LYS A 42 -47.68 13.29 -6.95
CA LYS A 42 -47.10 12.24 -7.80
C LYS A 42 -45.57 12.24 -7.84
N TYR A 43 -44.90 13.37 -7.63
CA TYR A 43 -43.43 13.43 -7.57
C TYR A 43 -42.86 12.90 -6.26
N TYR A 44 -43.65 12.93 -5.17
CA TYR A 44 -43.24 12.49 -3.83
C TYR A 44 -43.79 11.12 -3.43
N ASP A 45 -44.67 10.51 -4.24
CA ASP A 45 -45.16 9.14 -4.05
C ASP A 45 -44.20 8.10 -4.67
N PRO A 46 -43.59 7.19 -3.88
CA PRO A 46 -42.69 6.15 -4.38
C PRO A 46 -43.33 5.16 -5.35
N THR A 47 -44.67 5.02 -5.30
CA THR A 47 -45.42 4.12 -6.18
C THR A 47 -45.76 4.77 -7.53
N SER A 48 -45.63 6.10 -7.60
CA SER A 48 -45.90 6.87 -8.82
C SER A 48 -44.78 6.67 -9.85
N PRO A 49 -45.12 6.46 -11.13
CA PRO A 49 -44.12 6.39 -12.20
C PRO A 49 -43.39 7.73 -12.40
N SER A 50 -43.95 8.83 -11.89
CA SER A 50 -43.34 10.16 -11.93
C SER A 50 -42.45 10.44 -10.73
N TYR A 51 -42.19 9.49 -9.85
CA TYR A 51 -41.40 9.74 -8.64
C TYR A 51 -40.06 10.45 -8.92
N ALA A 52 -39.78 11.53 -8.20
CA ALA A 52 -38.64 12.40 -8.51
C ALA A 52 -37.30 11.90 -7.96
N PHE A 53 -37.31 11.10 -6.88
CA PHE A 53 -36.10 10.69 -6.16
C PHE A 53 -35.58 9.33 -6.63
N ASN A 54 -35.32 9.23 -7.93
CA ASN A 54 -34.72 8.06 -8.55
C ASN A 54 -33.23 8.29 -8.79
N PHE A 55 -32.38 7.49 -8.14
CA PHE A 55 -30.92 7.60 -8.27
C PHE A 55 -30.36 6.34 -8.92
N ILE A 56 -29.47 6.50 -9.89
CA ILE A 56 -28.79 5.38 -10.52
C ILE A 56 -27.35 5.37 -10.03
N PHE A 57 -26.96 4.27 -9.40
CA PHE A 57 -25.60 4.01 -8.97
C PHE A 57 -25.02 2.84 -9.74
N TYR A 58 -23.69 2.71 -9.72
CA TYR A 58 -23.01 1.60 -10.37
C TYR A 58 -22.27 0.77 -9.34
N ASN A 59 -22.61 -0.51 -9.26
CA ASN A 59 -21.90 -1.48 -8.41
C ASN A 59 -20.90 -2.28 -9.24
N LEU A 60 -19.74 -2.57 -8.65
CA LEU A 60 -18.72 -3.40 -9.29
C LEU A 60 -19.14 -4.88 -9.22
N HIS A 61 -19.05 -5.59 -10.34
CA HIS A 61 -19.36 -7.01 -10.44
C HIS A 61 -18.28 -7.76 -11.24
N ASN A 62 -18.07 -9.04 -10.92
CA ASN A 62 -17.01 -9.84 -11.53
C ASN A 62 -17.40 -10.43 -12.90
N THR A 63 -18.69 -10.47 -13.23
CA THR A 63 -19.22 -10.96 -14.50
C THR A 63 -19.65 -9.81 -15.40
N THR A 64 -19.67 -10.04 -16.72
CA THR A 64 -20.06 -9.03 -17.73
C THR A 64 -21.48 -9.23 -18.27
N ILE A 65 -22.18 -10.28 -17.83
CA ILE A 65 -23.54 -10.59 -18.28
C ILE A 65 -24.50 -10.15 -17.20
N PHE A 66 -25.45 -9.31 -17.59
CA PHE A 66 -26.37 -8.63 -16.70
C PHE A 66 -27.79 -8.77 -17.23
N THR A 67 -28.71 -9.18 -16.36
CA THR A 67 -30.14 -9.13 -16.64
C THR A 67 -30.74 -7.89 -15.99
N LYS A 68 -31.70 -7.27 -16.68
CA LYS A 68 -32.44 -6.13 -16.16
C LYS A 68 -33.30 -6.57 -14.95
N PRO A 69 -33.29 -5.85 -13.82
CA PRO A 69 -34.20 -6.11 -12.71
C PRO A 69 -35.66 -5.88 -13.12
N TYR A 70 -36.58 -6.57 -12.46
CA TYR A 70 -38.01 -6.45 -12.74
C TYR A 70 -38.54 -5.03 -12.48
N ASP A 71 -38.02 -4.37 -11.46
CA ASP A 71 -38.44 -3.06 -10.96
C ASP A 71 -37.69 -1.87 -11.60
N PHE A 72 -36.82 -2.15 -12.57
CA PHE A 72 -36.04 -1.15 -13.31
C PHE A 72 -36.74 -0.80 -14.64
N PRO A 73 -37.20 0.45 -14.84
CA PRO A 73 -37.82 0.89 -16.08
C PRO A 73 -36.90 0.68 -17.29
N GLN A 74 -37.47 0.21 -18.41
CA GLN A 74 -36.69 -0.16 -19.59
C GLN A 74 -35.84 0.99 -20.13
N ASP A 75 -36.45 2.17 -20.31
CA ASP A 75 -35.79 3.34 -20.87
C ASP A 75 -34.63 3.82 -19.98
N LEU A 76 -34.81 3.78 -18.66
CA LEU A 76 -33.76 4.13 -17.70
C LEU A 76 -32.65 3.08 -17.68
N TRP A 77 -32.99 1.81 -17.80
CA TRP A 77 -32.02 0.71 -17.83
C TRP A 77 -31.07 0.82 -19.03
N GLU A 78 -31.62 1.00 -20.24
CA GLU A 78 -30.84 1.14 -21.46
C GLU A 78 -29.91 2.35 -21.40
N LYS A 79 -30.44 3.49 -20.93
CA LYS A 79 -29.64 4.69 -20.67
C LYS A 79 -28.53 4.41 -19.66
N ALA A 80 -28.84 3.79 -18.54
CA ALA A 80 -27.87 3.50 -17.48
C ALA A 80 -26.74 2.58 -17.96
N ILE A 81 -27.05 1.55 -18.75
CA ILE A 81 -26.06 0.67 -19.35
C ILE A 81 -25.18 1.42 -20.35
N SER A 82 -25.76 2.29 -21.18
CA SER A 82 -25.00 3.10 -22.13
C SER A 82 -24.03 4.09 -21.45
N CYS A 83 -24.37 4.55 -20.25
CA CYS A 83 -23.57 5.46 -19.44
C CYS A 83 -22.65 4.76 -18.42
N ALA A 84 -22.58 3.42 -18.42
CA ALA A 84 -21.80 2.68 -17.43
C ALA A 84 -20.29 3.00 -17.56
N PRO A 85 -19.58 3.26 -16.44
CA PRO A 85 -18.15 3.59 -16.48
C PRO A 85 -17.26 2.48 -17.07
N SER A 86 -17.67 1.22 -16.92
CA SER A 86 -16.98 0.07 -17.53
C SER A 86 -17.92 -1.14 -17.63
N LYS A 87 -17.49 -2.17 -18.39
CA LYS A 87 -18.22 -3.44 -18.53
C LYS A 87 -18.40 -4.26 -17.24
N TYR A 88 -17.74 -3.87 -16.16
CA TYR A 88 -17.83 -4.51 -14.84
C TYR A 88 -18.73 -3.72 -13.88
N HIS A 89 -19.36 -2.65 -14.36
CA HIS A 89 -20.27 -1.83 -13.57
C HIS A 89 -21.71 -2.15 -13.96
N TYR A 90 -22.49 -2.53 -12.96
CA TYR A 90 -23.91 -2.81 -13.12
C TYR A 90 -24.74 -1.68 -12.49
N PRO A 91 -25.72 -1.12 -13.21
CA PRO A 91 -26.54 -0.05 -12.67
C PRO A 91 -27.55 -0.60 -11.67
N VAL A 92 -27.66 0.07 -10.53
CA VAL A 92 -28.63 -0.19 -9.46
C VAL A 92 -29.47 1.05 -9.30
N LEU A 93 -30.78 0.86 -9.45
CA LEU A 93 -31.76 1.90 -9.16
C LEU A 93 -32.01 1.93 -7.66
N ILE A 94 -31.85 3.10 -7.07
CA ILE A 94 -32.18 3.38 -5.68
C ILE A 94 -33.38 4.30 -5.67
N LYS A 95 -34.42 3.84 -4.99
CA LYS A 95 -35.65 4.59 -4.77
C LYS A 95 -35.65 5.03 -3.31
N ASP A 96 -36.01 6.27 -3.07
CA ASP A 96 -36.20 6.85 -1.74
C ASP A 96 -34.92 7.14 -0.95
N TYR A 97 -35.13 7.89 0.13
CA TYR A 97 -34.07 8.29 1.05
C TYR A 97 -33.53 7.11 1.88
N ASP A 98 -34.38 6.15 2.24
CA ASP A 98 -33.98 5.03 3.11
C ASP A 98 -32.96 4.11 2.44
N GLU A 99 -33.12 3.82 1.16
CA GLU A 99 -32.14 3.04 0.39
C GLU A 99 -30.85 3.84 0.16
N LEU A 100 -30.96 5.15 -0.08
CA LEU A 100 -29.79 6.03 -0.17
C LEU A 100 -29.00 6.06 1.14
N LYS A 101 -29.69 6.10 2.28
CA LYS A 101 -29.10 6.02 3.61
C LYS A 101 -28.39 4.69 3.82
N LYS A 102 -29.04 3.56 3.50
CA LYS A 102 -28.41 2.22 3.54
C LYS A 102 -27.16 2.16 2.66
N ARG A 103 -27.19 2.75 1.47
CA ARG A 103 -26.01 2.83 0.60
C ARG A 103 -24.88 3.60 1.28
N ASN A 104 -25.19 4.74 1.91
CA ASN A 104 -24.20 5.54 2.61
C ASN A 104 -23.58 4.77 3.80
N GLU A 105 -24.38 3.99 4.53
CA GLU A 105 -23.90 3.11 5.59
C GLU A 105 -22.92 2.06 5.05
N ILE A 106 -23.25 1.40 3.93
CA ILE A 106 -22.34 0.45 3.24
C ILE A 106 -21.05 1.15 2.79
N MET A 107 -21.14 2.37 2.26
CA MET A 107 -19.96 3.15 1.85
C MET A 107 -19.05 3.51 3.02
N ASN A 108 -19.63 3.85 4.17
CA ASN A 108 -18.87 4.11 5.39
C ASN A 108 -18.16 2.86 5.89
N GLU A 109 -18.86 1.72 5.92
CA GLU A 109 -18.26 0.43 6.32
C GLU A 109 -17.08 0.04 5.40
N VAL A 110 -17.24 0.21 4.08
CA VAL A 110 -16.14 -0.06 3.13
C VAL A 110 -14.97 0.89 3.37
N THR A 111 -15.25 2.18 3.60
CA THR A 111 -14.22 3.18 3.94
C THR A 111 -13.44 2.79 5.20
N GLU A 112 -14.12 2.36 6.26
CA GLU A 112 -13.49 1.90 7.50
C GLU A 112 -12.60 0.68 7.29
N LYS A 113 -13.05 -0.30 6.50
CA LYS A 113 -12.24 -1.48 6.13
C LYS A 113 -10.99 -1.08 5.33
N LEU A 114 -11.13 -0.15 4.39
CA LEU A 114 -10.01 0.36 3.59
C LEU A 114 -8.99 1.10 4.47
N ASN A 115 -9.45 1.94 5.39
CA ASN A 115 -8.57 2.64 6.34
C ASN A 115 -7.83 1.64 7.24
N SER A 116 -8.55 0.66 7.80
CA SER A 116 -7.94 -0.39 8.63
C SER A 116 -6.87 -1.20 7.88
N SER A 117 -7.13 -1.54 6.61
CA SER A 117 -6.16 -2.21 5.74
C SER A 117 -4.93 -1.34 5.45
N ASN A 118 -5.15 -0.05 5.19
CA ASN A 118 -4.09 0.91 4.96
C ASN A 118 -3.20 1.12 6.20
N ASP A 119 -3.79 1.15 7.39
CA ASP A 119 -3.05 1.23 8.66
C ASP A 119 -2.19 -0.02 8.88
N ALA A 120 -2.76 -1.22 8.66
CA ALA A 120 -2.02 -2.47 8.76
C ALA A 120 -0.84 -2.55 7.78
N LEU A 121 -1.03 -2.05 6.54
CA LEU A 121 0.06 -1.95 5.56
C LEU A 121 1.13 -0.94 6.00
N THR A 122 0.72 0.20 6.53
CA THR A 122 1.62 1.24 7.05
C THR A 122 2.47 0.71 8.21
N ASP A 123 1.86 -0.01 9.15
CA ASP A 123 2.56 -0.67 10.25
C ASP A 123 3.58 -1.70 9.75
N ARG A 124 3.19 -2.51 8.75
CA ARG A 124 4.09 -3.46 8.13
C ARG A 124 5.28 -2.75 7.49
N ILE A 125 5.06 -1.67 6.75
CA ILE A 125 6.12 -0.85 6.15
C ILE A 125 7.05 -0.29 7.23
N ASN A 126 6.50 0.24 8.32
CA ASN A 126 7.29 0.81 9.42
C ASN A 126 8.15 -0.25 10.11
N LYS A 127 7.60 -1.44 10.37
CA LYS A 127 8.36 -2.59 10.89
C LYS A 127 9.51 -2.96 9.94
N LEU A 128 9.27 -3.00 8.64
CA LEU A 128 10.32 -3.28 7.66
C LEU A 128 11.41 -2.20 7.60
N LYS A 129 11.03 -0.92 7.73
CA LYS A 129 11.99 0.20 7.80
C LYS A 129 12.89 0.08 9.03
N ILE A 130 12.31 -0.13 10.21
CA ILE A 130 13.07 -0.33 11.45
C ILE A 130 14.03 -1.51 11.30
N PHE A 131 13.57 -2.61 10.69
CA PHE A 131 14.39 -3.78 10.46
C PHE A 131 15.57 -3.50 9.50
N SER A 132 15.33 -2.77 8.42
CA SER A 132 16.39 -2.34 7.49
C SER A 132 17.46 -1.52 8.21
N ILE A 133 17.06 -0.56 9.04
CA ILE A 133 17.98 0.27 9.83
C ILE A 133 18.84 -0.59 10.76
N LYS A 134 18.25 -1.63 11.38
CA LYS A 134 18.99 -2.58 12.24
C LYS A 134 20.03 -3.37 11.44
N ILE A 135 19.67 -3.89 10.26
CA ILE A 135 20.63 -4.58 9.37
C ILE A 135 21.76 -3.64 8.99
N ASP A 136 21.44 -2.43 8.50
CA ASP A 136 22.45 -1.46 8.06
C ASP A 136 23.44 -1.11 9.16
N LYS A 137 22.95 -0.96 10.41
CA LYS A 137 23.80 -0.76 11.58
C LYS A 137 24.74 -1.94 11.79
N LYS A 138 24.21 -3.18 11.81
CA LYS A 138 25.04 -4.38 12.00
C LYS A 138 26.09 -4.56 10.90
N ILE A 139 25.73 -4.30 9.64
CA ILE A 139 26.66 -4.34 8.50
C ILE A 139 27.79 -3.32 8.69
N LYS A 140 27.47 -2.08 9.08
CA LYS A 140 28.46 -1.03 9.35
C LYS A 140 29.40 -1.43 10.50
N ASP A 141 28.85 -2.00 11.57
CA ASP A 141 29.64 -2.46 12.71
C ASP A 141 30.60 -3.60 12.31
N ALA A 142 30.12 -4.60 11.57
CA ALA A 142 30.95 -5.69 11.05
C ALA A 142 32.04 -5.18 10.09
N ALA A 143 31.69 -4.27 9.18
CA ALA A 143 32.65 -3.66 8.24
C ALA A 143 33.73 -2.83 8.96
N ASN A 144 33.38 -2.15 10.06
CA ASN A 144 34.35 -1.42 10.88
C ASN A 144 35.31 -2.37 11.60
N THR A 145 34.80 -3.46 12.19
CA THR A 145 35.64 -4.52 12.79
C THR A 145 36.60 -5.11 11.77
N TYR A 146 36.11 -5.43 10.57
CA TYR A 146 36.93 -5.90 9.45
C TYR A 146 38.05 -4.90 9.10
N ARG A 147 37.74 -3.59 8.98
CA ARG A 147 38.74 -2.57 8.66
C ARG A 147 39.83 -2.46 9.73
N LEU A 148 39.45 -2.53 11.00
CA LEU A 148 40.41 -2.51 12.12
C LEU A 148 41.35 -3.71 12.09
N LEU A 149 40.79 -4.91 11.91
CA LEU A 149 41.55 -6.16 11.76
C LEU A 149 42.50 -6.11 10.56
N PHE A 150 42.00 -5.70 9.41
CA PHE A 150 42.80 -5.59 8.20
C PHE A 150 43.96 -4.61 8.40
N LYS A 151 43.72 -3.46 9.05
CA LYS A 151 44.77 -2.49 9.38
C LYS A 151 45.83 -3.09 10.31
N GLN A 152 45.41 -3.81 11.36
CA GLN A 152 46.33 -4.47 12.30
C GLN A 152 47.21 -5.52 11.59
N ILE A 153 46.60 -6.39 10.78
CA ILE A 153 47.36 -7.40 10.03
C ILE A 153 48.27 -6.74 9.00
N TYR A 154 47.77 -5.78 8.23
CA TYR A 154 48.57 -5.14 7.19
C TYR A 154 49.75 -4.33 7.76
N THR A 155 49.58 -3.65 8.90
CA THR A 155 50.67 -2.89 9.52
C THR A 155 51.69 -3.79 10.22
N LYS A 156 51.27 -4.89 10.85
CA LYS A 156 52.15 -5.72 11.69
C LYS A 156 52.69 -7.00 11.02
N PHE A 157 51.96 -7.60 10.08
CA PHE A 157 52.33 -8.87 9.43
C PHE A 157 52.86 -8.74 8.01
N ASN A 158 52.73 -7.58 7.37
CA ASN A 158 53.18 -7.39 5.98
C ASN A 158 54.73 -7.31 5.85
N LEU A 159 55.46 -7.42 6.95
CA LEU A 159 56.93 -7.56 6.94
C LEU A 159 57.38 -9.01 6.63
N GLU A 160 56.52 -10.03 6.73
CA GLU A 160 56.96 -11.44 6.70
C GLU A 160 56.27 -12.35 5.67
N ASN A 161 55.35 -11.85 4.86
CA ASN A 161 54.78 -12.56 3.69
C ASN A 161 54.15 -13.96 3.94
N ARG A 162 53.88 -14.36 5.20
CA ARG A 162 53.43 -15.73 5.58
C ARG A 162 52.11 -15.79 6.37
N CYS A 163 51.18 -14.87 6.17
CA CYS A 163 49.99 -14.83 7.03
C CYS A 163 48.79 -15.52 6.37
N GLU A 164 48.55 -16.80 6.73
CA GLU A 164 47.31 -17.54 6.38
C GLU A 164 46.05 -16.78 6.79
N MET A 165 46.12 -15.94 7.84
CA MET A 165 45.02 -15.07 8.26
C MET A 165 44.60 -14.05 7.21
N LYS A 166 45.49 -13.67 6.27
CA LYS A 166 45.13 -12.78 5.17
C LYS A 166 44.08 -13.42 4.25
N ASN A 167 44.19 -14.71 4.00
CA ASN A 167 43.24 -15.46 3.17
C ASN A 167 41.90 -15.58 3.88
N GLU A 168 41.91 -15.83 5.19
CA GLU A 168 40.69 -15.94 6.00
C GLU A 168 39.95 -14.60 6.10
N ILE A 169 40.66 -13.49 6.28
CA ILE A 169 40.08 -12.14 6.22
C ILE A 169 39.45 -11.86 4.84
N LEU A 170 40.10 -12.28 3.75
CA LEU A 170 39.57 -12.09 2.41
C LEU A 170 38.32 -12.95 2.15
N ARG A 171 38.29 -14.18 2.67
CA ARG A 171 37.11 -15.06 2.66
C ARG A 171 35.92 -14.38 3.35
N LEU A 172 36.11 -13.94 4.59
CA LEU A 172 35.07 -13.26 5.38
C LEU A 172 34.59 -11.95 4.73
N LYS A 173 35.49 -11.21 4.07
CA LYS A 173 35.11 -10.01 3.27
C LYS A 173 34.17 -10.37 2.12
N ASN A 174 34.47 -11.45 1.40
CA ASN A 174 33.69 -11.87 0.25
C ASN A 174 32.32 -12.41 0.68
N GLU A 175 32.25 -13.16 1.79
CA GLU A 175 30.99 -13.58 2.41
C GLU A 175 30.15 -12.38 2.86
N LEU A 176 30.74 -11.42 3.57
CA LEU A 176 30.04 -10.19 3.97
C LEU A 176 29.50 -9.41 2.75
N ALA A 177 30.28 -9.34 1.67
CA ALA A 177 29.86 -8.68 0.44
C ALA A 177 28.75 -9.45 -0.31
N TYR A 178 28.80 -10.78 -0.30
CA TYR A 178 27.77 -11.65 -0.86
C TYR A 178 26.44 -11.47 -0.11
N HIS A 179 26.46 -11.59 1.21
CA HIS A 179 25.26 -11.43 2.05
C HIS A 179 24.73 -9.99 2.04
N GLY A 180 25.61 -8.98 1.97
CA GLY A 180 25.21 -7.59 1.76
C GLY A 180 24.52 -7.36 0.41
N LYS A 181 24.97 -8.01 -0.66
CA LYS A 181 24.33 -7.94 -2.00
C LYS A 181 23.02 -8.72 -2.05
N GLU A 182 22.94 -9.90 -1.45
CA GLU A 182 21.69 -10.67 -1.29
C GLU A 182 20.64 -9.88 -0.50
N ALA A 183 21.04 -9.23 0.59
CA ALA A 183 20.17 -8.35 1.36
C ALA A 183 19.64 -7.16 0.53
N ALA A 184 20.45 -6.61 -0.38
CA ALA A 184 20.08 -5.49 -1.25
C ALA A 184 19.27 -5.89 -2.51
N ASN A 185 19.54 -7.06 -3.10
CA ASN A 185 18.91 -7.55 -4.34
C ASN A 185 17.59 -8.30 -4.11
N ASN A 186 17.16 -8.47 -2.85
CA ASN A 186 15.91 -9.12 -2.45
C ASN A 186 14.60 -8.41 -2.87
N LYS A 187 14.65 -7.55 -3.89
CA LYS A 187 13.45 -7.04 -4.57
C LYS A 187 12.72 -8.11 -5.39
N LYS A 188 13.38 -9.23 -5.77
CA LYS A 188 12.82 -10.25 -6.68
C LYS A 188 12.44 -11.59 -6.04
N ASN A 189 13.12 -12.05 -4.98
CA ASN A 189 12.80 -13.32 -4.31
C ASN A 189 12.27 -13.05 -2.89
N LYS A 190 11.04 -13.51 -2.63
CA LYS A 190 10.23 -13.05 -1.48
C LYS A 190 10.51 -13.82 -0.18
N ILE A 191 11.53 -14.67 -0.13
CA ILE A 191 11.75 -15.64 0.96
C ILE A 191 13.24 -15.85 1.23
N VAL A 192 13.99 -14.79 1.52
CA VAL A 192 15.12 -14.96 2.43
C VAL A 192 14.63 -14.46 3.78
N ASN A 193 14.64 -15.33 4.78
CA ASN A 193 14.17 -14.98 6.10
C ASN A 193 15.09 -13.88 6.62
N LYS A 194 14.50 -12.72 6.85
CA LYS A 194 15.20 -11.55 7.36
C LYS A 194 15.98 -11.85 8.64
N ASN A 195 15.50 -12.79 9.44
CA ASN A 195 16.19 -13.27 10.64
C ASN A 195 17.45 -14.08 10.30
N GLU A 196 17.42 -14.93 9.27
CA GLU A 196 18.62 -15.68 8.82
C GLU A 196 19.74 -14.72 8.39
N VAL A 197 19.40 -13.61 7.72
CA VAL A 197 20.38 -12.58 7.37
C VAL A 197 20.99 -11.94 8.63
N LEU A 198 20.17 -11.64 9.65
CA LEU A 198 20.67 -11.08 10.91
C LEU A 198 21.54 -12.07 11.69
N GLU A 199 21.17 -13.35 11.71
CA GLU A 199 21.92 -14.43 12.36
C GLU A 199 23.28 -14.63 11.66
N CYS A 200 23.28 -14.71 10.34
CA CYS A 200 24.52 -14.85 9.56
C CYS A 200 25.46 -13.65 9.75
N ILE A 201 24.94 -12.41 9.75
CA ILE A 201 25.78 -11.22 10.02
C ILE A 201 26.36 -11.26 11.44
N GLU A 202 25.60 -11.71 12.44
CA GLU A 202 26.12 -11.83 13.80
C GLU A 202 27.18 -12.92 13.91
N GLU A 203 26.99 -14.04 13.23
CA GLU A 203 27.97 -15.13 13.16
C GLU A 203 29.29 -14.66 12.53
N ILE A 204 29.22 -13.96 11.39
CA ILE A 204 30.42 -13.37 10.74
C ILE A 204 31.13 -12.40 11.69
N LYS A 205 30.38 -11.58 12.43
CA LYS A 205 30.96 -10.66 13.41
C LYS A 205 31.67 -11.41 14.54
N GLU A 206 31.07 -12.48 15.05
CA GLU A 206 31.68 -13.29 16.11
C GLU A 206 32.96 -13.98 15.60
N GLN A 207 32.93 -14.53 14.39
CA GLN A 207 34.13 -15.10 13.74
C GLN A 207 35.24 -14.05 13.58
N LEU A 208 34.91 -12.81 13.19
CA LEU A 208 35.88 -11.71 13.13
C LEU A 208 36.47 -11.37 14.51
N LEU A 209 35.65 -11.35 15.57
CA LEU A 209 36.12 -11.10 16.94
C LEU A 209 37.04 -12.21 17.44
N GLN A 210 36.72 -13.47 17.16
CA GLN A 210 37.60 -14.60 17.48
C GLN A 210 38.93 -14.50 16.74
N LEU A 211 38.90 -14.15 15.45
CA LEU A 211 40.11 -13.95 14.66
C LEU A 211 40.96 -12.80 15.21
N LYS A 212 40.34 -11.70 15.65
CA LYS A 212 41.02 -10.60 16.34
C LYS A 212 41.78 -11.10 17.58
N GLY A 213 41.14 -11.89 18.42
CA GLY A 213 41.78 -12.46 19.61
C GLY A 213 42.98 -13.37 19.26
N LYS A 214 42.90 -14.14 18.17
CA LYS A 214 44.03 -14.95 17.67
C LYS A 214 45.19 -14.05 17.19
N VAL A 215 44.90 -13.03 16.39
CA VAL A 215 45.89 -12.04 15.91
C VAL A 215 46.61 -11.37 17.08
N GLU A 216 45.88 -10.92 18.10
CA GLU A 216 46.46 -10.26 19.27
C GLU A 216 47.39 -11.19 20.07
N LYS A 217 47.02 -12.48 20.21
CA LYS A 217 47.86 -13.48 20.88
C LYS A 217 49.16 -13.74 20.11
N GLU A 218 49.08 -13.92 18.79
CA GLU A 218 50.27 -14.16 17.97
C GLU A 218 51.21 -12.95 17.94
N LEU A 219 50.66 -11.74 17.91
CA LEU A 219 51.43 -10.52 18.02
C LEU A 219 52.19 -10.44 19.34
N LYS A 220 51.53 -10.78 20.45
CA LYS A 220 52.18 -10.79 21.77
C LYS A 220 53.33 -11.79 21.83
N ILE A 221 53.12 -13.01 21.33
CA ILE A 221 54.17 -14.04 21.25
C ILE A 221 55.37 -13.54 20.44
N LYS A 222 55.12 -12.81 19.35
CA LYS A 222 56.18 -12.24 18.53
C LYS A 222 56.93 -11.12 19.24
N GLU A 223 56.21 -10.18 19.84
CA GLU A 223 56.79 -9.08 20.63
C GLU A 223 57.65 -9.62 21.79
N ASP A 224 57.20 -10.69 22.46
CA ASP A 224 57.96 -11.37 23.52
C ASP A 224 59.23 -12.03 22.97
N LYS A 225 59.19 -12.67 21.80
CA LYS A 225 60.37 -13.24 21.13
C LYS A 225 61.37 -12.16 20.73
N ASP A 226 60.91 -11.08 20.10
CA ASP A 226 61.78 -10.00 19.64
C ASP A 226 62.49 -9.30 20.80
N ASN A 227 61.88 -9.28 22.00
CA ASN A 227 62.48 -8.75 23.22
C ASN A 227 63.51 -9.70 23.86
N ILE A 228 63.46 -11.01 23.60
CA ILE A 228 64.47 -11.97 24.09
C ILE A 228 65.78 -11.87 23.30
N PHE A 229 65.70 -11.45 22.02
CA PHE A 229 66.86 -11.35 21.12
C PHE A 229 67.45 -9.93 21.02
N LYS A 230 66.97 -8.97 21.81
CA LYS A 230 67.53 -7.62 21.94
C LYS A 230 68.34 -7.49 23.24
#